data_AF-A0A520HCY8-F1
#
_entry.id   AF-A0A520HCY8-F1
#
_cell.length_a   1.000
_cell.length_b   1.000
_cell.length_c   1.000
_cell.angle_alpha   90.00
_cell.angle_beta   90.00
_cell.angle_gamma   90.00
#
_symmetry.space_group_name_H-M   'P 1'
#
loop_
_entity.id
_entity.type
_entity.pdbx_description
1 polymer ?
#
loop_
_entity_poly.entity_id
_entity_poly.type
_entity_poly.pdbx_seq_one_letter_code
_entity_poly.pdbx_strand_id
1 'polypeptide(L)' 'MTVQYVVSISGELLYFDAERQPAPEFPHDADDPDSKPALKLIPVEKKPAAQPEWDDALSRYSDEQRMSAEISEVIPG' A
#
# COMPACT_ATOMS: atom_id res chain seq x y z
N MET A 1 -1.79 11.15 10.45
CA MET A 1 -1.54 9.80 9.92
C MET A 1 -0.78 9.99 8.62
N THR A 2 0.36 9.31 8.47
CA THR A 2 1.21 9.41 7.28
C THR A 2 1.17 8.08 6.57
N VAL A 3 1.05 8.08 5.25
CA VAL A 3 1.04 6.87 4.44
C VAL A 3 2.42 6.20 4.55
N GLN A 4 2.43 4.93 4.93
CA GLN A 4 3.63 4.07 4.98
C GLN A 4 3.56 2.91 3.99
N TYR A 5 2.37 2.48 3.61
CA TYR A 5 2.18 1.40 2.65
C TYR A 5 1.20 1.81 1.56
N VAL A 6 1.51 1.42 0.34
CA VAL A 6 0.65 1.56 -0.83
C VAL A 6 0.36 0.17 -1.37
N VAL A 7 -0.91 -0.19 -1.47
CA VAL A 7 -1.35 -1.50 -1.95
C VAL A 7 -2.10 -1.31 -3.27
N SER A 8 -1.57 -1.90 -4.34
CA SER A 8 -2.27 -2.03 -5.62
C SER A 8 -2.98 -3.38 -5.65
N ILE A 9 -4.31 -3.38 -5.67
CA ILE A 9 -5.13 -4.59 -5.67
C ILE A 9 -6.33 -4.40 -6.59
N SER A 10 -6.53 -5.32 -7.54
CA SER A 10 -7.67 -5.29 -8.48
C SER A 10 -7.85 -3.97 -9.26
N GLY A 11 -6.76 -3.25 -9.53
CA GLY A 11 -6.79 -1.96 -10.22
C GLY A 11 -7.09 -0.76 -9.31
N GLU A 12 -7.21 -0.96 -8.00
CA GLU A 12 -7.34 0.09 -7.00
C GLU A 12 -6.01 0.31 -6.28
N LEU A 13 -5.68 1.58 -6.03
CA LEU A 13 -4.56 1.98 -5.16
C LEU A 13 -5.10 2.36 -3.79
N LEU A 14 -4.65 1.65 -2.77
CA LEU A 14 -5.02 1.87 -1.38
C LEU A 14 -3.81 2.35 -0.60
N TYR A 15 -4.05 3.26 0.33
CA TYR A 15 -3.01 3.89 1.13
C TYR A 15 -3.24 3.49 2.58
N PHE A 16 -2.17 3.08 3.25
CA PHE A 16 -2.20 2.64 4.63
C PHE A 16 -1.05 3.26 5.42
N ASP A 17 -1.26 3.46 6.72
CA ASP A 17 -0.23 3.92 7.64
C ASP A 17 0.63 2.76 8.20
N ALA A 18 1.52 3.08 9.13
CA ALA A 18 2.39 2.12 9.83
C ALA A 18 1.63 0.95 10.48
N GLU A 19 0.39 1.22 10.92
CA GLU A 19 -0.48 0.28 11.61
C GLU A 19 -1.41 -0.46 10.63
N ARG A 20 -1.20 -0.29 9.32
CA ARG A 20 -2.01 -0.85 8.23
C ARG A 20 -3.46 -0.37 8.28
N GLN A 21 -3.70 0.78 8.90
CA GLN A 21 -5.00 1.43 8.89
C GLN A 21 -5.14 2.25 7.61
N PRO A 22 -6.35 2.34 7.03
CA PRO A 22 -6.58 3.13 5.83
C PRO A 22 -6.21 4.59 6.08
N ALA A 23 -5.27 5.08 5.28
CA ALA A 23 -4.77 6.45 5.33
C ALA A 23 -5.31 7.25 4.14
N PRO A 24 -5.42 8.59 4.27
CA PRO A 24 -5.70 9.44 3.13
C PRO A 24 -4.60 9.28 2.07
N GLU A 25 -4.95 9.46 0.80
CA GLU A 25 -3.98 9.50 -0.29
C GLU A 25 -2.91 10.57 -0.05
N PHE A 26 -1.75 10.40 -0.70
CA PHE A 26 -0.70 11.43 -0.65
C PHE A 26 -1.28 12.77 -1.09
N PRO A 27 -0.94 13.88 -0.40
CA PRO A 27 -1.31 15.20 -0.85
C PRO A 27 -0.82 15.35 -2.30
N HIS A 28 -1.79 15.51 -3.20
CA HIS A 28 -1.59 15.70 -4.63
C HIS A 28 -1.09 17.13 -4.89
N ASP A 29 -0.04 17.59 -4.20
CA ASP A 29 0.71 18.79 -4.59
C ASP A 29 1.52 18.41 -5.83
N ALA A 30 0.82 18.39 -6.97
CA ALA A 30 1.17 17.74 -8.21
C ALA A 30 2.29 18.40 -9.03
N ASP A 31 2.94 19.44 -8.52
CA ASP A 31 3.93 20.21 -9.29
C ASP A 31 5.38 19.98 -8.83
N ASP A 32 5.60 19.26 -7.73
CA ASP A 32 6.95 19.04 -7.22
C ASP A 32 7.40 17.57 -7.45
N PRO A 33 8.18 17.29 -8.53
CA PRO A 33 8.73 15.97 -8.77
C PRO A 33 9.67 15.49 -7.65
N ASP A 34 10.11 16.39 -6.77
CA ASP A 34 10.95 16.12 -5.59
C ASP A 34 10.12 15.65 -4.38
N SER A 35 8.81 15.88 -4.37
CA SER A 35 7.92 15.51 -3.24
C SER A 35 7.23 14.15 -3.41
N LYS A 36 7.48 13.41 -4.50
CA LYS A 36 6.96 12.05 -4.65
C LYS A 36 7.73 11.11 -3.73
N PRO A 37 7.05 10.44 -2.79
CA PRO A 37 7.72 9.50 -1.89
C PRO A 37 8.39 8.39 -2.69
N ALA A 38 9.60 8.01 -2.30
CA ALA A 38 10.24 6.82 -2.84
C ALA A 38 9.47 5.58 -2.38
N LEU A 39 8.92 4.82 -3.33
CA LEU A 39 8.22 3.58 -3.05
C LEU A 39 9.16 2.39 -3.23
N LYS A 40 9.23 1.53 -2.23
CA LYS A 40 9.95 0.26 -2.26
C LYS A 40 8.97 -0.89 -2.39
N LEU A 41 8.91 -1.48 -3.57
CA LEU A 41 8.09 -2.65 -3.82
C LEU A 41 8.52 -3.82 -2.91
N ILE A 42 7.57 -4.36 -2.16
CA ILE A 42 7.75 -5.60 -1.40
C ILE A 42 7.58 -6.75 -2.39
N PRO A 43 8.52 -7.71 -2.47
CA PRO A 43 8.44 -8.81 -3.41
C PRO A 43 7.12 -9.58 -3.28
N VAL A 44 6.36 -9.66 -4.37
CA VAL A 44 5.06 -10.37 -4.44
C VAL A 44 5.21 -11.86 -4.10
N GLU A 45 6.40 -12.44 -4.31
CA GLU A 45 6.73 -13.81 -3.89
C GLU A 45 6.51 -14.07 -2.39
N LYS A 46 6.60 -13.02 -1.56
CA LYS A 46 6.33 -13.10 -0.11
C LYS A 46 4.84 -13.01 0.23
N LYS A 47 3.98 -12.81 -0.76
CA LYS A 47 2.53 -12.60 -0.65
C LYS A 47 2.18 -11.69 0.53
N PRO A 48 2.72 -10.46 0.59
CA PRO A 48 2.59 -9.62 1.76
C PRO A 48 1.11 -9.33 2.10
N ALA A 49 0.27 -9.09 1.09
CA ALA A 49 -1.18 -8.91 1.27
C ALA A 49 -1.96 -10.16 1.73
N ALA A 50 -1.35 -11.35 1.66
CA ALA A 50 -1.92 -12.59 2.20
C ALA A 50 -1.43 -12.89 3.63
N GLN A 51 -0.63 -11.99 4.23
CA GLN A 51 -0.22 -12.13 5.62
C GLN A 51 -1.36 -11.69 6.55
N PRO A 52 -1.48 -12.31 7.75
CA PRO A 52 -2.57 -12.02 8.68
C PRO A 52 -2.62 -10.56 9.15
N GLU A 53 -1.50 -9.85 9.08
CA GLU A 53 -1.44 -8.42 9.36
C GLU A 53 -2.28 -7.55 8.41
N TRP A 54 -2.62 -8.07 7.22
CA TRP A 54 -3.45 -7.42 6.22
C TRP A 54 -4.90 -7.93 6.18
N ASP A 55 -5.24 -8.93 7.00
CA ASP A 55 -6.57 -9.57 6.95
C ASP A 55 -7.69 -8.57 7.23
N ASP A 56 -7.55 -7.72 8.25
CA ASP A 56 -8.54 -6.67 8.55
C ASP A 56 -8.61 -5.61 7.43
N ALA A 57 -7.45 -5.10 7.02
CA ALA A 57 -7.31 -4.02 6.04
C ALA A 57 -7.81 -4.41 4.64
N LEU A 58 -7.59 -5.66 4.24
CA LEU A 58 -7.96 -6.21 2.94
C LEU A 58 -9.11 -7.22 3.03
N SER A 59 -9.85 -7.25 4.15
CA SER A 59 -10.98 -8.16 4.39
C SER A 59 -12.07 -8.12 3.31
N ARG A 60 -12.19 -6.99 2.61
CA ARG A 60 -13.12 -6.81 1.48
C ARG A 60 -12.68 -7.48 0.17
N TYR A 61 -11.44 -7.94 0.10
CA TYR A 61 -10.86 -8.58 -1.10
C TYR A 61 -10.73 -10.09 -0.90
N SER A 62 -10.93 -10.82 -2.00
CA SER A 62 -10.78 -12.27 -2.04
C SER A 62 -9.31 -12.68 -1.88
N ASP A 63 -9.05 -13.88 -1.38
CA ASP A 63 -7.69 -14.45 -1.31
C ASP A 63 -6.92 -14.35 -2.64
N GLU A 64 -7.58 -14.62 -3.77
CA GLU A 64 -6.94 -14.49 -5.09
C GLU A 64 -6.51 -13.05 -5.41
N GLN A 65 -7.33 -12.07 -5.03
CA GLN A 65 -7.00 -10.65 -5.18
C GLN A 65 -5.85 -10.25 -4.25
N ARG A 66 -5.84 -10.77 -3.02
CA ARG A 66 -4.76 -10.54 -2.05
C ARG A 66 -3.45 -11.20 -2.48
N MET A 67 -3.49 -12.37 -3.10
CA MET A 67 -2.30 -13.06 -3.63
C MET A 67 -1.69 -12.35 -4.84
N SER A 68 -2.49 -11.60 -5.59
CA SER A 68 -2.05 -10.79 -6.74
C SER A 68 -1.76 -9.32 -6.40
N ALA A 69 -1.96 -8.92 -5.13
CA ALA A 69 -1.76 -7.54 -4.71
C ALA A 69 -0.27 -7.21 -4.57
N GLU A 70 0.06 -6.00 -5.00
CA GLU A 70 1.41 -5.44 -4.90
C GLU A 70 1.44 -4.45 -3.74
N ILE A 71 2.29 -4.70 -2.75
CA ILE A 71 2.48 -3.78 -1.61
C ILE A 71 3.81 -3.06 -1.78
N SER A 72 3.80 -1.75 -1.71
CA SER A 72 4.99 -0.91 -1.66
C SER A 72 5.09 -0.20 -0.32
N GLU A 73 6.27 -0.19 0.28
CA GLU A 73 6.57 0.60 1.47
C GLU A 73 7.08 1.98 1.06
N VAL A 74 6.60 3.00 1.73
CA VAL A 74 6.97 4.40 1.53
C VAL A 74 8.24 4.66 2.31
N ILE A 75 9.31 5.01 1.61
CA ILE A 75 10.56 5.43 2.23
C ILE A 75 10.45 6.94 2.48
N PRO A 76 10.57 7.42 3.73
CA PRO A 76 10.69 8.84 4.00
C PRO A 76 11.96 9.38 3.34
N GLY A 77 11.80 10.40 2.50
CA GLY A 77 12.90 11.16 1.91
C GLY A 77 13.60 12.06 2.92
#